data_AF-A0A1I8HL64-F1
#
_entry.id   AF-A0A1I8HL64-F1
#
_cell.length_a   1.000
_cell.length_b   1.000
_cell.length_c   1.000
_cell.angle_alpha   90.00
_cell.angle_beta   90.00
_cell.angle_gamma   90.00
#
_symmetry.space_group_name_H-M   'P 1'
#
loop_
_entity.id
_entity.type
_entity.pdbx_description
1 polymer ?
#
loop_
_entity_poly.entity_id
_entity_poly.type
_entity_poly.pdbx_seq_one_letter_code
_entity_poly.pdbx_strand_id
1 'polypeptide(L)'
;ILVANPSANELALQQLVETIKQRFDSLHGGLANNNQVLEGLTAKLQCQQLSANSSATRGSPSGQDATDGQELRSELAKLCNRQEEWQQTIDDYAKLKSQYGLLINTRERLEEERDELLRRIQQQQQDKNKQTESEAAAAFQTDDQMRKRVCELESLLQEKIDEESSEVVAQLTQEVKTLRGELDFERAKLFEQELNFKDSLTDLRENSGVQQLEQLRVELQNRKRREQEQQRLYGESDQAVNDILRQAEEANAEVDRLKKQQVVMETSLADNARRMEEITAHREELKSQLEQQSKESDRTVNDIIAAAECDKQAMQKEIGDLKARLANAEELLRRRTDELNASTDAVSNMQRYSESLQAERHALKRQLADCQSKCSEAADQAVHFRNLSESRANRVRELESQLSSLQVEHTQLRTNYSQLEHRLTDSLGQEQTWKRKADEAQDTMGEYARSMDNCRRAFEQEVREKETLKMERDQLKRERDQLFDQVNRVRCAFEQQNETM
;
A
#
# COMPACT_ATOMS: atom_id res chain seq x y z
N ILE A 1 2.49 -4.02 -6.98
CA ILE A 1 2.17 -4.80 -5.76
C ILE A 1 3.08 -6.02 -5.77
N LEU A 2 4.25 -5.90 -5.15
CA LEU A 2 5.14 -7.03 -4.89
C LEU A 2 4.55 -7.79 -3.71
N VAL A 3 3.89 -8.91 -4.00
CA VAL A 3 3.41 -9.88 -3.02
C VAL A 3 4.65 -10.47 -2.34
N ALA A 4 5.11 -9.81 -1.27
CA ALA A 4 6.09 -10.38 -0.37
C ALA A 4 5.39 -11.53 0.36
N ASN A 5 5.76 -12.76 0.00
CA ASN A 5 5.15 -14.01 0.46
C ASN A 5 4.99 -14.01 2.01
N PRO A 6 3.78 -13.76 2.54
CA PRO A 6 3.58 -13.66 3.99
C PRO A 6 3.83 -15.00 4.69
N SER A 7 3.64 -16.11 3.98
CA SER A 7 3.86 -17.47 4.51
C SER A 7 5.32 -17.77 4.87
N ALA A 8 6.30 -17.15 4.19
CA ALA A 8 7.72 -17.44 4.44
C ALA A 8 8.21 -16.81 5.75
N ASN A 9 7.73 -15.59 6.07
CA ASN A 9 8.03 -14.95 7.36
C ASN A 9 7.28 -15.63 8.51
N GLU A 10 6.06 -16.11 8.25
CA GLU A 10 5.23 -16.81 9.24
C GLU A 10 5.83 -18.18 9.60
N LEU A 11 6.34 -18.92 8.60
CA LEU A 11 7.04 -20.19 8.80
C LEU A 11 8.36 -20.00 9.56
N ALA A 12 9.12 -18.94 9.24
CA ALA A 12 10.37 -18.63 9.93
C ALA A 12 10.14 -18.23 11.39
N LEU A 13 9.07 -17.48 11.68
CA LEU A 13 8.70 -17.12 13.04
C LEU A 13 8.16 -18.32 13.83
N GLN A 14 7.37 -19.20 13.20
CA GLN A 14 6.94 -20.46 13.83
C GLN A 14 8.13 -21.36 14.18
N GLN A 15 9.09 -21.52 13.27
CA GLN A 15 10.31 -22.27 13.55
C GLN A 15 11.13 -21.66 14.70
N LEU A 16 11.17 -20.33 14.78
CA LEU A 16 11.87 -19.63 15.87
C LEU A 16 11.15 -19.85 17.22
N VAL A 17 9.82 -19.80 17.25
CA VAL A 17 9.01 -20.10 18.43
C VAL A 17 9.19 -21.56 18.87
N GLU A 18 9.17 -22.51 17.94
CA GLU A 18 9.36 -23.94 18.24
C GLU A 18 10.78 -24.22 18.78
N THR A 19 11.79 -23.54 18.22
CA THR A 19 13.19 -23.66 18.68
C THR A 19 13.37 -23.07 20.08
N ILE A 20 12.72 -21.93 20.36
CA ILE A 20 12.74 -21.31 21.69
C ILE A 20 12.01 -22.20 22.69
N LYS A 21 10.88 -22.81 22.30
CA LYS A 21 10.12 -23.73 23.15
C LYS A 21 10.90 -25.00 23.47
N GLN A 22 11.59 -25.60 22.49
CA GLN A 22 12.47 -26.74 22.72
C GLN A 22 13.65 -26.40 23.64
N ARG A 23 14.24 -25.21 23.49
CA ARG A 23 15.23 -24.72 24.45
C ARG A 23 14.59 -24.58 25.83
N PHE A 24 13.42 -23.96 25.94
CA PHE A 24 12.73 -23.77 27.21
C PHE A 24 12.44 -25.09 27.93
N ASP A 25 11.94 -26.11 27.24
CA ASP A 25 11.66 -27.43 27.81
C ASP A 25 12.96 -28.12 28.30
N SER A 26 14.03 -28.02 27.51
CA SER A 26 15.35 -28.53 27.90
C SER A 26 15.94 -27.78 29.09
N LEU A 27 15.66 -26.48 29.21
CA LEU A 27 16.12 -25.62 30.30
C LEU A 27 15.32 -25.87 31.58
N HIS A 28 14.01 -26.09 31.47
CA HIS A 28 13.16 -26.48 32.61
C HIS A 28 13.59 -27.84 33.18
N GLY A 29 13.94 -28.80 32.32
CA GLY A 29 14.53 -30.07 32.75
C GLY A 29 15.88 -29.89 33.46
N GLY A 30 16.73 -28.97 32.96
CA GLY A 30 17.98 -28.58 33.62
C GLY A 30 17.77 -27.89 34.97
N LEU A 31 16.73 -27.06 35.10
CA LEU A 31 16.38 -26.36 36.33
C LEU A 31 15.90 -27.33 37.42
N ALA A 32 15.09 -28.32 37.04
CA ALA A 32 14.63 -29.36 37.96
C ALA A 32 15.81 -30.18 38.51
N ASN A 33 16.77 -30.54 37.64
CA ASN A 33 18.00 -31.20 38.06
C ASN A 33 18.87 -30.31 38.97
N ASN A 34 19.03 -29.03 38.64
CA ASN A 34 19.80 -28.10 39.47
C ASN A 34 19.16 -27.88 40.84
N ASN A 35 17.83 -27.78 40.94
CA ASN A 35 17.12 -27.71 42.21
C ASN A 35 17.36 -28.97 43.06
N GLN A 36 17.34 -30.15 42.44
CA GLN A 36 17.61 -31.41 43.12
C GLN A 36 19.07 -31.49 43.64
N VAL A 37 20.02 -30.96 42.87
CA VAL A 37 21.44 -30.84 43.28
C VAL A 37 21.61 -29.81 44.40
N LEU A 38 20.91 -28.67 44.33
CA LEU A 38 20.90 -27.63 45.38
C LEU A 38 20.33 -28.18 46.69
N GLU A 39 19.22 -28.92 46.65
CA GLU A 39 18.64 -29.59 47.82
C GLU A 39 19.64 -30.60 48.42
N GLY A 40 20.31 -31.40 47.57
CA GLY A 40 21.33 -32.35 48.00
C GLY A 40 22.57 -31.71 48.64
N LEU A 41 23.05 -30.58 48.09
CA LEU A 41 24.18 -29.84 48.64
C LEU A 41 23.80 -29.12 49.94
N THR A 42 22.60 -28.56 50.01
CA THR A 42 22.07 -27.93 51.23
C THR A 42 21.92 -28.95 52.36
N ALA A 43 21.41 -30.15 52.05
CA ALA A 43 21.31 -31.25 53.01
C ALA A 43 22.69 -31.74 53.49
N LYS A 44 23.69 -31.82 52.60
CA LYS A 44 25.08 -32.14 52.97
C LYS A 44 25.70 -31.08 53.88
N LEU A 45 25.45 -29.80 53.60
CA LEU A 45 25.93 -28.69 54.42
C LEU A 45 25.28 -28.69 55.82
N GLN A 46 23.97 -28.99 55.90
CA GLN A 46 23.28 -29.18 57.17
C GLN A 46 23.81 -30.39 57.95
N CYS A 47 24.11 -31.50 57.28
CA CYS A 47 24.72 -32.67 57.92
C CYS A 47 26.14 -32.37 58.46
N GLN A 48 26.96 -31.62 57.73
CA GLN A 48 28.27 -31.16 58.20
C GLN A 48 28.17 -30.19 59.39
N GLN A 49 27.17 -29.29 59.40
CA GLN A 49 26.94 -28.40 60.53
C GLN A 49 26.47 -29.17 61.78
N LEU A 50 25.61 -30.18 61.61
CA LEU A 50 25.18 -31.06 62.70
C LEU A 50 26.33 -31.95 63.20
N SER A 51 27.20 -32.46 62.33
CA SER A 51 28.39 -33.23 62.74
C SER A 51 29.42 -32.34 63.44
N ALA A 52 29.67 -31.11 62.93
CA ALA A 52 30.57 -30.13 63.55
C ALA A 52 30.11 -29.73 64.96
N ASN A 53 28.79 -29.57 65.16
CA ASN A 53 28.18 -29.32 66.47
C ASN A 53 28.25 -30.54 67.41
N SER A 54 28.33 -31.76 66.85
CA SER A 54 28.52 -33.01 67.61
C SER A 54 29.98 -33.24 68.01
N SER A 55 30.94 -32.73 67.23
CA SER A 55 32.39 -32.81 67.50
C SER A 55 32.93 -31.66 68.37
N ALA A 56 32.14 -30.61 68.63
CA ALA A 56 32.51 -29.52 69.54
C ALA A 56 32.68 -29.96 71.02
N THR A 57 32.33 -31.21 71.36
CA THR A 57 32.62 -31.84 72.67
C THR A 57 33.93 -32.64 72.72
N ARG A 58 34.64 -32.86 71.61
CA ARG A 58 36.01 -33.44 71.61
C ARG A 58 36.84 -32.98 70.41
N GLY A 59 37.77 -32.06 70.67
CA GLY A 59 38.98 -31.84 69.85
C GLY A 59 38.78 -30.98 68.60
N SER A 60 39.70 -30.03 68.40
CA SER A 60 39.71 -29.05 67.32
C SER A 60 39.51 -29.66 65.92
N PRO A 61 38.71 -29.04 65.05
CA PRO A 61 38.51 -29.52 63.69
C PRO A 61 39.79 -29.33 62.86
N SER A 62 40.16 -30.37 62.12
CA SER A 62 41.25 -30.35 61.15
C SER A 62 41.04 -29.28 60.07
N GLY A 63 42.12 -28.60 59.65
CA GLY A 63 42.06 -27.52 58.66
C GLY A 63 41.50 -27.89 57.27
N GLN A 64 41.28 -29.18 56.98
CA GLN A 64 40.62 -29.67 55.77
C GLN A 64 39.09 -29.53 55.80
N ASP A 65 38.43 -29.68 56.96
CA ASP A 65 36.96 -29.54 57.06
C ASP A 65 36.48 -28.09 56.84
N ALA A 66 37.33 -27.12 57.19
CA ALA A 66 37.03 -25.71 56.98
C ALA A 66 37.13 -25.28 55.52
N THR A 67 38.03 -25.90 54.75
CA THR A 67 38.24 -25.62 53.32
C THR A 67 37.13 -26.24 52.47
N ASP A 68 36.76 -27.50 52.74
CA ASP A 68 35.65 -28.18 52.04
C ASP A 68 34.29 -27.49 52.27
N GLY A 69 34.05 -27.01 53.49
CA GLY A 69 32.82 -26.27 53.81
C GLY A 69 32.74 -24.89 53.12
N GLN A 70 33.88 -24.26 52.83
CA GLN A 70 33.93 -22.98 52.12
C GLN A 70 33.71 -23.17 50.61
N GLU A 71 34.23 -24.26 50.05
CA GLU A 71 34.04 -24.64 48.65
C GLU A 71 32.57 -25.01 48.38
N LEU A 72 31.93 -25.78 49.27
CA LEU A 72 30.50 -26.08 49.21
C LEU A 72 29.62 -24.83 49.27
N ARG A 73 29.96 -23.85 50.12
CA ARG A 73 29.24 -22.56 50.18
C ARG A 73 29.41 -21.74 48.89
N SER A 74 30.60 -21.78 48.27
CA SER A 74 30.85 -21.11 47.00
C SER A 74 30.07 -21.75 45.85
N GLU A 75 30.01 -23.08 45.79
CA GLU A 75 29.21 -23.81 44.79
C GLU A 75 27.70 -23.57 44.97
N LEU A 76 27.21 -23.55 46.21
CA LEU A 76 25.82 -23.17 46.52
C LEU A 76 25.49 -21.75 46.04
N ALA A 77 26.38 -20.78 46.29
CA ALA A 77 26.19 -19.40 45.84
C ALA A 77 26.16 -19.29 44.30
N LYS A 78 27.04 -20.01 43.60
CA LYS A 78 27.05 -20.06 42.13
C LYS A 78 25.76 -20.66 41.57
N LEU A 79 25.28 -21.74 42.17
CA LEU A 79 24.04 -22.39 41.75
C LEU A 79 22.81 -21.51 42.02
N CYS A 80 22.75 -20.79 43.14
CA CYS A 80 21.69 -19.81 43.41
C CYS A 80 21.69 -18.65 42.40
N ASN A 81 22.85 -18.06 42.11
CA ASN A 81 22.95 -17.00 41.09
C ASN A 81 22.47 -17.50 39.72
N ARG A 82 22.86 -18.74 39.37
CA ARG A 82 22.43 -19.36 38.12
C ARG A 82 20.92 -19.56 38.09
N GLN A 83 20.31 -19.98 39.21
CA GLN A 83 18.86 -20.11 39.36
C GLN A 83 18.13 -18.77 39.16
N GLU A 84 18.66 -17.67 39.70
CA GLU A 84 18.10 -16.33 39.49
C GLU A 84 18.18 -15.90 38.01
N GLU A 85 19.30 -16.13 37.33
CA GLU A 85 19.46 -15.87 35.89
C GLU A 85 18.45 -16.67 35.04
N TRP A 86 18.19 -17.91 35.43
CA TRP A 86 17.18 -18.75 34.76
C TRP A 86 15.76 -18.22 34.97
N GLN A 87 15.43 -17.83 36.20
CA GLN A 87 14.11 -17.28 36.51
C GLN A 87 13.85 -16.00 35.72
N GLN A 88 14.86 -15.14 35.59
CA GLN A 88 14.81 -13.94 34.76
C GLN A 88 14.54 -14.29 33.28
N THR A 89 15.19 -15.33 32.76
CA THR A 89 14.98 -15.81 31.38
C THR A 89 13.55 -16.32 31.16
N ILE A 90 12.96 -17.00 32.15
CA ILE A 90 11.57 -17.46 32.11
C ILE A 90 10.61 -16.27 32.06
N ASP A 91 10.84 -15.26 32.90
CA ASP A 91 10.00 -14.06 32.95
C ASP A 91 10.07 -13.26 31.65
N ASP A 92 11.25 -13.17 31.04
CA ASP A 92 11.43 -12.48 29.75
C ASP A 92 10.77 -13.24 28.59
N TYR A 93 10.77 -14.58 28.61
CA TYR A 93 10.02 -15.38 27.66
C TYR A 93 8.50 -15.18 27.83
N ALA A 94 7.99 -15.11 29.06
CA ALA A 94 6.57 -14.85 29.31
C ALA A 94 6.14 -13.47 28.75
N LYS A 95 6.98 -12.44 28.93
CA LYS A 95 6.75 -11.11 28.32
C LYS A 95 6.76 -11.18 26.79
N LEU A 96 7.73 -11.87 26.20
CA LEU A 96 7.85 -12.02 24.75
C LEU A 96 6.62 -12.74 24.17
N LYS A 97 6.15 -13.80 24.84
CA LYS A 97 4.93 -14.54 24.45
C LYS A 97 3.69 -13.64 24.50
N SER A 98 3.56 -12.81 25.53
CA SER A 98 2.47 -11.83 25.64
C SER A 98 2.52 -10.79 24.50
N GLN A 99 3.70 -10.25 24.19
CA GLN A 99 3.91 -9.32 23.08
C GLN A 99 3.57 -9.96 21.72
N TYR A 100 3.94 -11.23 21.51
CA TYR A 100 3.59 -11.96 20.30
C TYR A 100 2.08 -12.18 20.16
N GLY A 101 1.39 -12.49 21.27
CA GLY A 101 -0.08 -12.58 21.28
C GLY A 101 -0.76 -11.27 20.88
N LEU A 102 -0.25 -10.14 21.37
CA LEU A 102 -0.75 -8.81 20.96
C LEU A 102 -0.52 -8.53 19.47
N LEU A 103 0.63 -8.92 18.93
CA LEU A 103 0.96 -8.79 17.50
C LEU A 103 0.01 -9.61 16.62
N ILE A 104 -0.31 -10.85 17.00
CA ILE A 104 -1.28 -11.70 16.30
C ILE A 104 -2.65 -11.03 16.28
N ASN A 105 -3.17 -10.63 17.45
CA ASN A 105 -4.48 -10.00 17.54
C ASN A 105 -4.56 -8.71 16.71
N THR A 106 -3.46 -7.94 16.68
CA THR A 106 -3.38 -6.71 15.89
C THR A 106 -3.38 -7.02 14.39
N ARG A 107 -2.67 -8.07 13.98
CA ARG A 107 -2.65 -8.53 12.57
C ARG A 107 -4.03 -9.00 12.13
N GLU A 108 -4.69 -9.85 12.91
CA GLU A 108 -6.04 -10.35 12.59
C GLU A 108 -7.02 -9.19 12.41
N ARG A 109 -6.99 -8.21 13.31
CA ARG A 109 -7.80 -6.98 13.20
C ARG A 109 -7.52 -6.19 11.92
N LEU A 110 -6.25 -6.03 11.55
CA LEU A 110 -5.85 -5.33 10.34
C LEU A 110 -6.25 -6.09 9.07
N GLU A 111 -6.23 -7.44 9.10
CA GLU A 111 -6.72 -8.28 8.01
C GLU A 111 -8.24 -8.15 7.85
N GLU A 112 -8.99 -8.13 8.95
CA GLU A 112 -10.44 -7.86 8.94
C GLU A 112 -10.77 -6.46 8.40
N GLU A 113 -10.05 -5.42 8.84
CA GLU A 113 -10.22 -4.04 8.35
C GLU A 113 -9.90 -3.93 6.85
N ARG A 114 -8.85 -4.61 6.38
CA ARG A 114 -8.51 -4.69 4.95
C ARG A 114 -9.64 -5.34 4.15
N ASP A 115 -10.17 -6.47 4.63
CA ASP A 115 -11.21 -7.21 3.92
C ASP A 115 -12.54 -6.44 3.90
N GLU A 116 -12.85 -5.72 4.96
CA GLU A 116 -13.98 -4.78 5.02
C GLU A 116 -13.81 -3.62 4.03
N LEU A 117 -12.61 -3.00 3.96
CA LEU A 117 -12.31 -1.94 3.00
C LEU A 117 -12.42 -2.43 1.56
N LEU A 118 -11.90 -3.64 1.26
CA LEU A 118 -12.04 -4.25 -0.06
C LEU A 118 -13.51 -4.45 -0.42
N ARG A 119 -14.33 -4.94 0.52
CA ARG A 119 -15.78 -5.12 0.30
C ARG A 119 -16.48 -3.79 0.00
N ARG A 120 -16.14 -2.72 0.72
CA ARG A 120 -16.68 -1.36 0.50
C ARG A 120 -16.27 -0.78 -0.86
N ILE A 121 -15.02 -0.93 -1.26
CA ILE A 121 -14.55 -0.49 -2.58
C ILE A 121 -15.32 -1.22 -3.68
N GLN A 122 -15.48 -2.54 -3.54
CA GLN A 122 -16.18 -3.35 -4.52
C GLN A 122 -17.68 -2.99 -4.62
N GLN A 123 -18.31 -2.70 -3.47
CA GLN A 123 -19.68 -2.20 -3.42
C GLN A 123 -19.83 -0.82 -4.08
N GLN A 124 -18.95 0.14 -3.75
CA GLN A 124 -18.95 1.46 -4.40
C GLN A 124 -18.76 1.37 -5.92
N GLN A 125 -17.92 0.45 -6.39
CA GLN A 125 -17.71 0.22 -7.81
C GLN A 125 -19.00 -0.29 -8.48
N GLN A 126 -19.71 -1.24 -7.84
CA GLN A 126 -20.98 -1.74 -8.34
C GLN A 126 -22.07 -0.66 -8.36
N ASP A 127 -22.16 0.14 -7.30
CA ASP A 127 -23.16 1.20 -7.21
C ASP A 127 -22.89 2.30 -8.24
N LYS A 128 -21.62 2.69 -8.45
CA LYS A 128 -21.23 3.58 -9.55
C LYS A 128 -21.60 3.02 -10.91
N ASN A 129 -21.32 1.74 -11.17
CA ASN A 129 -21.65 1.12 -12.45
C ASN A 129 -23.17 1.13 -12.70
N LYS A 130 -23.98 0.76 -11.70
CA LYS A 130 -25.44 0.84 -11.78
C LYS A 130 -25.94 2.26 -12.03
N GLN A 131 -25.33 3.25 -11.38
CA GLN A 131 -25.67 4.64 -11.60
C GLN A 131 -25.33 5.08 -13.03
N THR A 132 -24.14 4.75 -13.54
CA THR A 132 -23.77 5.07 -14.92
C THR A 132 -24.65 4.36 -15.94
N GLU A 133 -25.07 3.12 -15.68
CA GLU A 133 -26.02 2.39 -16.53
C GLU A 133 -27.41 3.04 -16.51
N SER A 134 -27.89 3.48 -15.35
CA SER A 134 -29.15 4.22 -15.20
C SER A 134 -29.10 5.58 -15.91
N GLU A 135 -27.99 6.32 -15.78
CA GLU A 135 -27.80 7.60 -16.45
C GLU A 135 -27.71 7.43 -17.97
N ALA A 136 -27.02 6.38 -18.46
CA ALA A 136 -26.97 6.05 -19.88
C ALA A 136 -28.35 5.65 -20.42
N ALA A 137 -29.14 4.87 -19.67
CA ALA A 137 -30.50 4.50 -20.04
C ALA A 137 -31.43 5.73 -20.10
N ALA A 138 -31.32 6.65 -19.13
CA ALA A 138 -32.07 7.90 -19.14
C ALA A 138 -31.67 8.80 -20.32
N ALA A 139 -30.37 8.93 -20.60
CA ALA A 139 -29.88 9.67 -21.76
C ALA A 139 -30.41 9.07 -23.09
N PHE A 140 -30.43 7.74 -23.21
CA PHE A 140 -30.96 7.05 -24.38
C PHE A 140 -32.48 7.28 -24.54
N GLN A 141 -33.25 7.23 -23.46
CA GLN A 141 -34.68 7.58 -23.48
C GLN A 141 -34.89 9.04 -23.92
N THR A 142 -34.05 9.95 -23.46
CA THR A 142 -34.15 11.37 -23.80
C THR A 142 -33.81 11.60 -25.29
N ASP A 143 -32.79 10.93 -25.82
CA ASP A 143 -32.45 10.97 -27.25
C ASP A 143 -33.57 10.38 -28.11
N ASP A 144 -34.16 9.25 -27.70
CA ASP A 144 -35.30 8.64 -28.40
C ASP A 144 -36.54 9.54 -28.41
N GLN A 145 -36.84 10.21 -27.29
CA GLN A 145 -37.91 11.22 -27.23
C GLN A 145 -37.62 12.42 -28.13
N MET A 146 -36.37 12.90 -28.17
CA MET A 146 -36.00 13.98 -29.07
C MET A 146 -36.12 13.57 -30.54
N ARG A 147 -35.68 12.36 -30.92
CA ARG A 147 -35.86 11.83 -32.28
C ARG A 147 -37.33 11.74 -32.67
N LYS A 148 -38.19 11.24 -31.78
CA LYS A 148 -39.64 11.21 -32.01
C LYS A 148 -40.21 12.60 -32.25
N ARG A 149 -39.85 13.58 -31.40
CA ARG A 149 -40.26 14.98 -31.58
C ARG A 149 -39.73 15.59 -32.88
N VAL A 150 -38.50 15.28 -33.27
CA VAL A 150 -37.94 15.72 -34.55
C VAL A 150 -38.74 15.14 -35.71
N CYS A 151 -39.05 13.83 -35.70
CA CYS A 151 -39.90 13.23 -36.74
C CYS A 151 -41.33 13.80 -36.77
N GLU A 152 -41.92 14.09 -35.60
CA GLU A 152 -43.22 14.76 -35.52
C GLU A 152 -43.17 16.18 -36.09
N LEU A 153 -42.13 16.95 -35.75
CA LEU A 153 -41.92 18.30 -36.28
C LEU A 153 -41.63 18.30 -37.78
N GLU A 154 -40.83 17.36 -38.28
CA GLU A 154 -40.58 17.17 -39.71
C GLU A 154 -41.87 16.83 -40.46
N SER A 155 -42.72 15.98 -39.88
CA SER A 155 -44.03 15.64 -40.47
C SER A 155 -44.97 16.84 -40.50
N LEU A 156 -45.06 17.62 -39.41
CA LEU A 156 -45.86 18.84 -39.35
C LEU A 156 -45.34 19.92 -40.29
N LEU A 157 -44.02 20.05 -40.44
CA LEU A 157 -43.40 20.98 -41.37
C LEU A 157 -43.73 20.59 -42.81
N GLN A 158 -43.67 19.29 -43.12
CA GLN A 158 -44.02 18.76 -44.44
C GLN A 158 -45.51 18.98 -44.76
N GLU A 159 -46.40 18.73 -43.80
CA GLU A 159 -47.84 18.99 -43.93
C GLU A 159 -48.11 20.47 -44.19
N LYS A 160 -47.44 21.38 -43.46
CA LYS A 160 -47.53 22.82 -43.72
C LYS A 160 -47.01 23.22 -45.10
N ILE A 161 -45.89 22.65 -45.53
CA ILE A 161 -45.35 22.90 -46.87
C ILE A 161 -46.36 22.45 -47.93
N ASP A 162 -47.00 21.30 -47.75
CA ASP A 162 -47.99 20.78 -48.68
C ASP A 162 -49.28 21.65 -48.69
N GLU A 163 -49.72 22.14 -47.52
CA GLU A 163 -50.83 23.12 -47.41
C GLU A 163 -50.51 24.44 -48.11
N GLU A 164 -49.38 25.09 -47.78
CA GLU A 164 -48.97 26.35 -48.40
C GLU A 164 -48.76 26.18 -49.90
N SER A 165 -48.18 25.06 -50.33
CA SER A 165 -48.01 24.75 -51.75
C SER A 165 -49.36 24.58 -52.45
N SER A 166 -50.32 23.90 -51.82
CA SER A 166 -51.68 23.75 -52.34
C SER A 166 -52.41 25.10 -52.41
N GLU A 167 -52.22 25.97 -51.42
CA GLU A 167 -52.84 27.30 -51.36
C GLU A 167 -52.25 28.25 -52.41
N VAL A 168 -50.92 28.22 -52.60
CA VAL A 168 -50.23 28.94 -53.69
C VAL A 168 -50.67 28.44 -55.06
N VAL A 169 -50.78 27.11 -55.24
CA VAL A 169 -51.29 26.53 -56.49
C VAL A 169 -52.75 26.93 -56.74
N ALA A 170 -53.59 26.98 -55.70
CA ALA A 170 -54.97 27.42 -55.80
C ALA A 170 -55.07 28.92 -56.15
N GLN A 171 -54.26 29.77 -55.52
CA GLN A 171 -54.18 31.21 -55.82
C GLN A 171 -53.72 31.45 -57.26
N LEU A 172 -52.63 30.80 -57.70
CA LEU A 172 -52.14 30.89 -59.08
C LEU A 172 -53.17 30.38 -60.09
N THR A 173 -53.88 29.29 -59.76
CA THR A 173 -54.96 28.77 -60.63
C THR A 173 -56.12 29.75 -60.75
N GLN A 174 -56.47 30.43 -59.65
CA GLN A 174 -57.50 31.45 -59.63
C GLN A 174 -57.05 32.68 -60.44
N GLU A 175 -55.83 33.17 -60.25
CA GLU A 175 -55.24 34.27 -61.02
C GLU A 175 -55.21 33.96 -62.51
N VAL A 176 -54.77 32.76 -62.92
CA VAL A 176 -54.77 32.33 -64.32
C VAL A 176 -56.19 32.30 -64.88
N LYS A 177 -57.20 31.87 -64.10
CA LYS A 177 -58.62 31.93 -64.52
C LYS A 177 -59.09 33.37 -64.70
N THR A 178 -58.75 34.27 -63.78
CA THR A 178 -59.13 35.69 -63.84
C THR A 178 -58.48 36.34 -65.06
N LEU A 179 -57.17 36.17 -65.25
CA LEU A 179 -56.42 36.69 -66.40
C LEU A 179 -56.93 36.12 -67.72
N ARG A 180 -57.36 34.85 -67.75
CA ARG A 180 -57.98 34.24 -68.94
C ARG A 180 -59.36 34.83 -69.22
N GLY A 181 -60.15 35.09 -68.19
CA GLY A 181 -61.44 35.80 -68.30
C GLY A 181 -61.26 37.24 -68.78
N GLU A 182 -60.24 37.96 -68.30
CA GLU A 182 -59.87 39.30 -68.78
C GLU A 182 -59.38 39.28 -70.23
N LEU A 183 -58.58 38.28 -70.62
CA LEU A 183 -58.12 38.09 -71.99
C LEU A 183 -59.28 37.78 -72.94
N ASP A 184 -60.22 36.94 -72.51
CA ASP A 184 -61.43 36.60 -73.28
C ASP A 184 -62.38 37.81 -73.36
N PHE A 185 -62.46 38.64 -72.31
CA PHE A 185 -63.21 39.90 -72.30
C PHE A 185 -62.58 40.95 -73.25
N GLU A 186 -61.25 41.12 -73.23
CA GLU A 186 -60.54 42.00 -74.17
C GLU A 186 -60.63 41.48 -75.61
N ARG A 187 -60.61 40.15 -75.84
CA ARG A 187 -60.92 39.56 -77.16
C ARG A 187 -62.34 39.88 -77.60
N ALA A 188 -63.34 39.80 -76.71
CA ALA A 188 -64.72 40.14 -77.04
C ALA A 188 -64.88 41.64 -77.35
N LYS A 189 -64.18 42.51 -76.63
CA LYS A 189 -64.14 43.96 -76.85
C LYS A 189 -63.46 44.34 -78.17
N LEU A 190 -62.39 43.64 -78.56
CA LEU A 190 -61.76 43.76 -79.88
C LEU A 190 -62.67 43.23 -81.00
N PHE A 191 -63.44 42.17 -80.75
CA PHE A 191 -64.42 41.64 -81.70
C PHE A 191 -65.63 42.59 -81.88
N GLU A 192 -66.09 43.26 -80.82
CA GLU A 192 -67.10 44.34 -80.91
C GLU A 192 -66.55 45.61 -81.59
N GLN A 193 -65.26 45.95 -81.39
CA GLN A 193 -64.61 47.04 -82.13
C GLN A 193 -64.41 46.70 -83.62
N GLU A 194 -64.19 45.43 -83.99
CA GLU A 194 -64.16 45.00 -85.40
C GLU A 194 -65.56 44.97 -86.06
N LEU A 195 -66.63 44.74 -85.30
CA LEU A 195 -68.01 44.84 -85.79
C LEU A 195 -68.48 46.30 -85.93
N ASN A 196 -68.04 47.21 -85.06
CA ASN A 196 -68.37 48.64 -85.15
C ASN A 196 -67.49 49.46 -86.12
N PHE A 197 -66.50 48.84 -86.79
CA PHE A 197 -65.70 49.48 -87.84
C PHE A 197 -66.19 49.19 -89.27
N LYS A 198 -67.26 48.42 -89.43
CA LYS A 198 -67.74 47.97 -90.75
C LYS A 198 -69.01 48.64 -91.27
N ASP A 199 -69.67 49.50 -90.47
CA ASP A 199 -71.02 49.99 -90.77
C ASP A 199 -71.24 51.51 -90.70
N SER A 200 -70.22 52.39 -90.76
CA SER A 200 -70.48 53.83 -90.95
C SER A 200 -69.29 54.63 -91.48
N LEU A 201 -68.93 54.45 -92.76
CA LEU A 201 -68.17 55.46 -93.54
C LEU A 201 -68.48 55.38 -95.06
N THR A 202 -69.69 55.83 -95.40
CA THR A 202 -70.15 56.41 -96.68
C THR A 202 -71.23 57.41 -96.25
N ASP A 203 -71.14 58.74 -96.40
CA ASP A 203 -70.70 59.54 -97.54
C ASP A 203 -70.21 60.94 -97.11
N LEU A 204 -69.40 61.52 -97.99
CA LEU A 204 -68.88 62.88 -97.98
C LEU A 204 -69.85 63.88 -98.65
N ARG A 205 -69.69 65.17 -98.28
CA ARG A 205 -69.91 66.39 -99.10
C ARG A 205 -71.39 66.83 -99.26
N GLU A 206 -71.79 68.12 -99.18
CA GLU A 206 -71.16 69.37 -99.63
C GLU A 206 -71.55 70.61 -98.79
N ASN A 207 -70.83 71.70 -99.06
CA ASN A 207 -70.71 72.98 -98.36
C ASN A 207 -71.91 73.95 -98.42
N SER A 208 -71.86 74.88 -97.47
CA SER A 208 -72.35 76.27 -97.46
C SER A 208 -72.30 77.04 -98.79
N GLY A 209 -73.24 77.97 -98.97
CA GLY A 209 -72.95 79.21 -99.72
C GLY A 209 -74.13 79.98 -100.32
N VAL A 210 -74.46 81.12 -99.67
CA VAL A 210 -74.84 82.42 -100.28
C VAL A 210 -76.24 82.58 -100.91
N GLN A 211 -77.04 83.48 -100.30
CA GLN A 211 -77.77 84.53 -101.03
C GLN A 211 -78.06 85.73 -100.10
N GLN A 212 -77.64 86.91 -100.57
CA GLN A 212 -77.95 88.24 -100.04
C GLN A 212 -78.85 88.99 -101.05
N LEU A 213 -79.44 90.09 -100.57
CA LEU A 213 -79.99 91.27 -101.29
C LEU A 213 -81.50 91.27 -101.57
N GLU A 214 -82.19 92.29 -101.03
CA GLU A 214 -82.88 93.38 -101.76
C GLU A 214 -83.77 94.14 -100.73
N GLN A 215 -83.35 95.27 -100.15
CA GLN A 215 -83.51 96.65 -100.65
C GLN A 215 -84.96 97.16 -100.91
N LEU A 216 -85.22 98.33 -100.29
CA LEU A 216 -86.05 99.46 -100.75
C LEU A 216 -87.59 99.34 -100.74
N ARG A 217 -88.26 100.18 -99.93
CA ARG A 217 -88.84 101.45 -100.44
C ARG A 217 -89.43 102.35 -99.36
N VAL A 218 -88.89 103.57 -99.30
CA VAL A 218 -89.45 104.80 -98.74
C VAL A 218 -90.14 105.54 -99.89
N GLU A 219 -91.34 106.08 -99.68
CA GLU A 219 -92.05 107.14 -100.45
C GLU A 219 -93.55 107.04 -100.08
N LEU A 220 -94.31 108.03 -99.60
CA LEU A 220 -94.36 109.49 -99.79
C LEU A 220 -95.04 110.10 -98.55
N GLN A 221 -94.41 111.01 -97.82
CA GLN A 221 -94.40 112.44 -98.14
C GLN A 221 -95.75 113.14 -97.91
N ASN A 222 -95.92 113.62 -96.67
CA ASN A 222 -96.23 115.02 -96.33
C ASN A 222 -97.13 115.82 -97.28
N ARG A 223 -98.22 116.37 -96.73
CA ARG A 223 -98.38 117.84 -96.64
C ARG A 223 -99.60 118.27 -95.82
N LYS A 224 -99.27 118.90 -94.68
CA LYS A 224 -99.63 120.29 -94.31
C LYS A 224 -101.10 120.74 -94.25
N ARG A 225 -101.33 121.46 -93.14
CA ARG A 225 -102.36 122.49 -92.81
C ARG A 225 -103.63 121.91 -92.20
N ARG A 226 -103.77 122.02 -90.88
CA ARG A 226 -104.24 123.21 -90.12
C ARG A 226 -105.68 123.56 -90.44
N GLU A 227 -106.48 123.42 -89.38
CA GLU A 227 -107.55 124.33 -88.95
C GLU A 227 -108.71 124.45 -89.94
N GLN A 228 -109.94 124.09 -89.60
CA GLN A 228 -110.64 124.43 -88.37
C GLN A 228 -111.96 123.63 -88.30
N GLU A 229 -112.45 123.39 -87.09
CA GLU A 229 -113.87 123.45 -86.68
C GLU A 229 -114.92 122.68 -87.51
N GLN A 230 -115.82 121.88 -86.93
CA GLN A 230 -116.24 121.69 -85.55
C GLN A 230 -117.25 120.53 -85.55
N GLN A 231 -117.27 119.76 -84.46
CA GLN A 231 -118.38 118.92 -83.95
C GLN A 231 -118.78 117.64 -84.70
N ARG A 232 -118.36 116.50 -84.14
CA ARG A 232 -119.22 115.50 -83.46
C ARG A 232 -118.35 114.29 -83.10
N LEU A 233 -117.77 114.20 -81.91
CA LEU A 233 -118.35 113.66 -80.67
C LEU A 233 -118.82 112.18 -80.73
N TYR A 234 -118.20 111.41 -79.83
CA TYR A 234 -118.54 110.10 -79.24
C TYR A 234 -118.18 108.80 -80.00
N GLY A 235 -117.15 108.09 -79.49
CA GLY A 235 -116.82 106.70 -79.85
C GLY A 235 -115.51 106.12 -79.28
N GLU A 236 -114.53 106.94 -78.89
CA GLU A 236 -113.15 106.46 -78.66
C GLU A 236 -112.70 106.45 -77.18
N SER A 237 -113.57 106.04 -76.25
CA SER A 237 -113.21 105.85 -74.82
C SER A 237 -113.11 104.38 -74.40
N ASP A 238 -113.72 103.45 -75.12
CA ASP A 238 -113.83 102.05 -74.68
C ASP A 238 -112.67 101.15 -75.16
N GLN A 239 -111.94 101.55 -76.20
CA GLN A 239 -110.82 100.74 -76.73
C GLN A 239 -109.54 100.87 -75.87
N ALA A 240 -109.29 102.05 -75.30
CA ALA A 240 -108.11 102.30 -74.46
C ALA A 240 -108.17 101.57 -73.10
N VAL A 241 -109.38 101.29 -72.59
CA VAL A 241 -109.57 100.56 -71.32
C VAL A 241 -109.32 99.05 -71.49
N ASN A 242 -109.70 98.47 -72.64
CA ASN A 242 -109.50 97.05 -72.91
C ASN A 242 -108.02 96.67 -73.13
N ASP A 243 -107.22 97.55 -73.72
CA ASP A 243 -105.78 97.30 -73.89
C ASP A 243 -105.00 97.36 -72.55
N ILE A 244 -105.45 98.19 -71.60
CA ILE A 244 -104.88 98.26 -70.25
C ILE A 244 -105.21 96.99 -69.44
N LEU A 245 -106.45 96.48 -69.55
CA LEU A 245 -106.85 95.24 -68.88
C LEU A 245 -106.04 94.03 -69.35
N ARG A 246 -105.77 93.92 -70.67
CA ARG A 246 -104.96 92.82 -71.22
C ARG A 246 -103.50 92.87 -70.76
N GLN A 247 -102.89 94.06 -70.70
CA GLN A 247 -101.54 94.21 -70.16
C GLN A 247 -101.46 93.90 -68.67
N ALA A 248 -102.51 94.18 -67.89
CA ALA A 248 -102.58 93.82 -66.48
C ALA A 248 -102.69 92.29 -66.28
N GLU A 249 -103.42 91.58 -67.15
CA GLU A 249 -103.52 90.12 -67.11
C GLU A 249 -102.20 89.42 -67.48
N GLU A 250 -101.50 89.90 -68.50
CA GLU A 250 -100.17 89.38 -68.88
C GLU A 250 -99.12 89.64 -67.79
N ALA A 251 -99.15 90.83 -67.16
CA ALA A 251 -98.29 91.14 -66.03
C ALA A 251 -98.59 90.24 -64.81
N ASN A 252 -99.86 89.92 -64.54
CA ASN A 252 -100.24 88.99 -63.47
C ASN A 252 -99.79 87.55 -63.77
N ALA A 253 -99.90 87.09 -65.01
CA ALA A 253 -99.42 85.77 -65.41
C ALA A 253 -97.89 85.62 -65.26
N GLU A 254 -97.14 86.70 -65.51
CA GLU A 254 -95.69 86.71 -65.32
C GLU A 254 -95.31 86.78 -63.83
N VAL A 255 -96.04 87.55 -63.01
CA VAL A 255 -95.89 87.53 -61.55
C VAL A 255 -96.13 86.13 -60.98
N ASP A 256 -97.12 85.39 -61.48
CA ASP A 256 -97.38 84.03 -61.04
C ASP A 256 -96.31 83.02 -61.50
N ARG A 257 -95.70 83.21 -62.68
CA ARG A 257 -94.51 82.43 -63.09
C ARG A 257 -93.30 82.72 -62.21
N LEU A 258 -93.03 83.99 -61.93
CA LEU A 258 -91.91 84.40 -61.08
C LEU A 258 -92.10 83.91 -59.64
N LYS A 259 -93.32 83.93 -59.10
CA LYS A 259 -93.62 83.32 -57.79
C LYS A 259 -93.37 81.82 -57.78
N LYS A 260 -93.76 81.10 -58.83
CA LYS A 260 -93.46 79.65 -58.94
C LYS A 260 -91.96 79.38 -59.01
N GLN A 261 -91.21 80.17 -59.78
CA GLN A 261 -89.74 80.06 -59.83
C GLN A 261 -89.09 80.40 -58.49
N GLN A 262 -89.58 81.41 -57.77
CA GLN A 262 -89.11 81.77 -56.45
C GLN A 262 -89.29 80.62 -55.45
N VAL A 263 -90.47 79.98 -55.43
CA VAL A 263 -90.74 78.83 -54.54
C VAL A 263 -89.81 77.66 -54.85
N VAL A 264 -89.51 77.38 -56.12
CA VAL A 264 -88.56 76.33 -56.53
C VAL A 264 -87.12 76.67 -56.12
N MET A 265 -86.70 77.93 -56.24
CA MET A 265 -85.38 78.35 -55.77
C MET A 265 -85.27 78.30 -54.24
N GLU A 266 -86.30 78.73 -53.51
CA GLU A 266 -86.33 78.67 -52.05
C GLU A 266 -86.29 77.23 -51.53
N THR A 267 -87.01 76.30 -52.17
CA THR A 267 -86.92 74.87 -51.84
C THR A 267 -85.53 74.29 -52.18
N SER A 268 -84.94 74.63 -53.32
CA SER A 268 -83.58 74.21 -53.66
C SER A 268 -82.52 74.77 -52.70
N LEU A 269 -82.69 76.01 -52.22
CA LEU A 269 -81.78 76.62 -51.24
C LEU A 269 -81.95 75.97 -49.86
N ALA A 270 -83.17 75.65 -49.46
CA ALA A 270 -83.43 74.92 -48.22
C ALA A 270 -82.85 73.51 -48.25
N ASP A 271 -82.95 72.79 -49.38
CA ASP A 271 -82.36 71.47 -49.55
C ASP A 271 -80.81 71.53 -49.59
N ASN A 272 -80.23 72.54 -50.22
CA ASN A 272 -78.78 72.76 -50.18
C ASN A 272 -78.28 73.12 -48.77
N ALA A 273 -79.05 73.90 -47.99
CA ALA A 273 -78.73 74.20 -46.60
C ALA A 273 -78.74 72.93 -45.73
N ARG A 274 -79.76 72.05 -45.89
CA ARG A 274 -79.81 70.75 -45.22
C ARG A 274 -78.65 69.85 -45.60
N ARG A 275 -78.31 69.75 -46.89
CA ARG A 275 -77.14 68.97 -47.34
C ARG A 275 -75.83 69.51 -46.75
N MET A 276 -75.69 70.83 -46.63
CA MET A 276 -74.51 71.43 -45.99
C MET A 276 -74.45 71.08 -44.51
N GLU A 277 -75.59 71.11 -43.79
CA GLU A 277 -75.67 70.68 -42.39
C GLU A 277 -75.29 69.21 -42.22
N GLU A 278 -75.80 68.32 -43.09
CA GLU A 278 -75.45 66.89 -43.12
C GLU A 278 -73.95 66.66 -43.39
N ILE A 279 -73.37 67.40 -44.34
CA ILE A 279 -71.92 67.34 -44.63
C ILE A 279 -71.11 67.82 -43.41
N THR A 280 -71.53 68.89 -42.73
CA THR A 280 -70.83 69.35 -41.51
C THR A 280 -70.94 68.34 -40.38
N ALA A 281 -72.11 67.71 -40.19
CA ALA A 281 -72.30 66.67 -39.19
C ALA A 281 -71.40 65.46 -39.47
N HIS A 282 -71.39 64.97 -40.71
CA HIS A 282 -70.54 63.85 -41.12
C HIS A 282 -69.04 64.19 -41.01
N ARG A 283 -68.65 65.46 -41.26
CA ARG A 283 -67.27 65.90 -41.09
C ARG A 283 -66.84 65.88 -39.62
N GLU A 284 -67.68 66.37 -38.71
CA GLU A 284 -67.37 66.32 -37.28
C GLU A 284 -67.36 64.88 -36.74
N GLU A 285 -68.23 64.00 -37.26
CA GLU A 285 -68.21 62.59 -36.91
C GLU A 285 -66.92 61.89 -37.38
N LEU A 286 -66.49 62.11 -38.63
CA LEU A 286 -65.20 61.62 -39.14
C LEU A 286 -64.02 62.13 -38.31
N LYS A 287 -64.05 63.40 -37.91
CA LYS A 287 -63.01 64.00 -37.07
C LYS A 287 -62.96 63.35 -35.69
N SER A 288 -64.12 63.09 -35.08
CA SER A 288 -64.22 62.39 -33.81
C SER A 288 -63.72 60.95 -33.90
N GLN A 289 -64.07 60.23 -34.96
CA GLN A 289 -63.57 58.87 -35.22
C GLN A 289 -62.06 58.83 -35.41
N LEU A 290 -61.50 59.78 -36.16
CA LEU A 290 -60.06 59.86 -36.39
C LEU A 290 -59.28 60.22 -35.12
N GLU A 291 -59.83 61.11 -34.29
CA GLU A 291 -59.26 61.44 -32.98
C GLU A 291 -59.33 60.27 -31.99
N GLN A 292 -60.40 59.48 -32.04
CA GLN A 292 -60.53 58.27 -31.25
C GLN A 292 -59.54 57.18 -31.72
N GLN A 293 -59.41 56.96 -33.03
CA GLN A 293 -58.41 56.04 -33.59
C GLN A 293 -56.98 56.48 -33.26
N SER A 294 -56.67 57.78 -33.30
CA SER A 294 -55.36 58.29 -32.90
C SER A 294 -55.09 57.99 -31.42
N LYS A 295 -56.05 58.26 -30.53
CA LYS A 295 -55.91 57.98 -29.09
C LYS A 295 -55.76 56.49 -28.81
N GLU A 296 -56.45 55.64 -29.56
CA GLU A 296 -56.39 54.19 -29.43
C GLU A 296 -55.06 53.64 -29.94
N SER A 297 -54.58 54.14 -31.09
CA SER A 297 -53.24 53.88 -31.61
C SER A 297 -52.15 54.31 -30.61
N ASP A 298 -52.22 55.52 -30.07
CA ASP A 298 -51.25 56.03 -29.09
C ASP A 298 -51.23 55.17 -27.81
N ARG A 299 -52.40 54.69 -27.34
CA ARG A 299 -52.47 53.75 -26.22
C ARG A 299 -51.78 52.43 -26.56
N THR A 300 -52.11 51.83 -27.71
CA THR A 300 -51.48 50.56 -28.11
C THR A 300 -49.96 50.67 -28.27
N VAL A 301 -49.46 51.77 -28.84
CA VAL A 301 -48.02 52.01 -28.96
C VAL A 301 -47.37 52.15 -27.58
N ASN A 302 -48.00 52.89 -26.66
CA ASN A 302 -47.48 53.04 -25.30
C ASN A 302 -47.49 51.71 -24.52
N ASP A 303 -48.52 50.87 -24.68
CA ASP A 303 -48.60 49.55 -24.07
C ASP A 303 -47.50 48.62 -24.61
N ILE A 304 -47.24 48.67 -25.93
CA ILE A 304 -46.13 47.92 -26.55
C ILE A 304 -44.77 48.40 -26.03
N ILE A 305 -44.57 49.71 -25.90
CA ILE A 305 -43.33 50.28 -25.33
C ILE A 305 -43.14 49.83 -23.88
N ALA A 306 -44.18 49.92 -23.05
CA ALA A 306 -44.12 49.51 -21.66
C ALA A 306 -43.82 48.00 -21.51
N ALA A 307 -44.42 47.15 -22.35
CA ALA A 307 -44.13 45.73 -22.39
C ALA A 307 -42.66 45.46 -22.79
N ALA A 308 -42.18 46.11 -23.85
CA ALA A 308 -40.79 45.98 -24.31
C ALA A 308 -39.78 46.48 -23.27
N GLU A 309 -40.09 47.54 -22.52
CA GLU A 309 -39.26 48.01 -21.40
C GLU A 309 -39.23 47.01 -20.24
N CYS A 310 -40.37 46.39 -19.93
CA CYS A 310 -40.45 45.34 -18.92
C CYS A 310 -39.60 44.12 -19.31
N ASP A 311 -39.72 43.66 -20.56
CA ASP A 311 -38.92 42.55 -21.09
C ASP A 311 -37.42 42.88 -21.10
N LYS A 312 -37.05 44.10 -21.49
CA LYS A 312 -35.67 44.59 -21.43
C LYS A 312 -35.11 44.53 -20.00
N GLN A 313 -35.88 44.98 -19.00
CA GLN A 313 -35.45 44.92 -17.60
C GLN A 313 -35.32 43.46 -17.12
N ALA A 314 -36.24 42.59 -17.50
CA ALA A 314 -36.19 41.17 -17.18
C ALA A 314 -34.92 40.51 -17.77
N MET A 315 -34.62 40.74 -19.05
CA MET A 315 -33.41 40.22 -19.69
C MET A 315 -32.13 40.80 -19.06
N GLN A 316 -32.10 42.08 -18.71
CA GLN A 316 -30.95 42.68 -18.04
C GLN A 316 -30.67 42.04 -16.68
N LYS A 317 -31.73 41.74 -15.93
CA LYS A 317 -31.63 41.03 -14.65
C LYS A 317 -31.09 39.61 -14.87
N GLU A 318 -31.63 38.89 -15.85
CA GLU A 318 -31.19 37.53 -16.18
C GLU A 318 -29.71 37.49 -16.63
N ILE A 319 -29.27 38.46 -17.44
CA ILE A 319 -27.85 38.63 -17.80
C ILE A 319 -27.00 38.88 -16.55
N GLY A 320 -27.47 39.69 -15.61
CA GLY A 320 -26.79 39.94 -14.34
C GLY A 320 -26.63 38.66 -13.52
N ASP A 321 -27.70 37.89 -13.38
CA ASP A 321 -27.71 36.62 -12.65
C ASP A 321 -26.80 35.59 -13.32
N LEU A 322 -26.81 35.48 -14.65
CA LEU A 322 -25.93 34.61 -15.41
C LEU A 322 -24.45 34.99 -15.25
N LYS A 323 -24.12 36.29 -15.26
CA LYS A 323 -22.75 36.77 -14.99
C LYS A 323 -22.28 36.40 -13.59
N ALA A 324 -23.16 36.54 -12.59
CA ALA A 324 -22.84 36.14 -11.22
C ALA A 324 -22.62 34.62 -11.10
N ARG A 325 -23.45 33.81 -11.78
CA ARG A 325 -23.27 32.34 -11.82
C ARG A 325 -21.96 31.95 -12.51
N LEU A 326 -21.60 32.62 -13.60
CA LEU A 326 -20.33 32.39 -14.30
C LEU A 326 -19.13 32.69 -13.40
N ALA A 327 -19.11 33.86 -12.76
CA ALA A 327 -18.01 34.24 -11.85
C ALA A 327 -17.86 33.24 -10.68
N ASN A 328 -18.97 32.74 -10.13
CA ASN A 328 -18.92 31.72 -9.08
C ASN A 328 -18.37 30.38 -9.61
N ALA A 329 -18.76 29.96 -10.82
CA ALA A 329 -18.24 28.75 -11.45
C ALA A 329 -16.74 28.85 -11.72
N GLU A 330 -16.25 30.00 -12.19
CA GLU A 330 -14.82 30.26 -12.40
C GLU A 330 -14.01 30.17 -11.10
N GLU A 331 -14.49 30.77 -10.02
CA GLU A 331 -13.81 30.68 -8.72
C GLU A 331 -13.84 29.26 -8.14
N LEU A 332 -14.94 28.52 -8.34
CA LEU A 332 -15.01 27.09 -7.99
C LEU A 332 -13.99 26.26 -8.77
N LEU A 333 -13.86 26.49 -10.08
CA LEU A 333 -12.86 25.83 -10.92
C LEU A 333 -11.44 26.17 -10.47
N ARG A 334 -11.18 27.44 -10.15
CA ARG A 334 -9.87 27.88 -9.64
C ARG A 334 -9.52 27.15 -8.35
N ARG A 335 -10.44 27.09 -7.37
CA ARG A 335 -10.23 26.36 -6.11
C ARG A 335 -10.01 24.86 -6.32
N ARG A 336 -10.80 24.22 -7.20
CA ARG A 336 -10.60 22.80 -7.52
C ARG A 336 -9.25 22.54 -8.19
N THR A 337 -8.76 23.46 -9.00
CA THR A 337 -7.43 23.37 -9.62
C THR A 337 -6.33 23.48 -8.56
N ASP A 338 -6.45 24.43 -7.63
CA ASP A 338 -5.51 24.58 -6.51
C ASP A 338 -5.49 23.32 -5.62
N GLU A 339 -6.67 22.76 -5.30
CA GLU A 339 -6.80 21.49 -4.55
C GLU A 339 -6.18 20.30 -5.28
N LEU A 340 -6.36 20.21 -6.61
CA LEU A 340 -5.78 19.16 -7.43
C LEU A 340 -4.25 19.25 -7.46
N ASN A 341 -3.70 20.46 -7.59
CA ASN A 341 -2.26 20.70 -7.54
C ASN A 341 -1.68 20.31 -6.18
N ALA A 342 -2.31 20.74 -5.09
CA ALA A 342 -1.89 20.37 -3.73
C ALA A 342 -1.95 18.84 -3.50
N SER A 343 -2.99 18.17 -4.03
CA SER A 343 -3.11 16.71 -3.97
C SER A 343 -2.00 16.02 -4.78
N THR A 344 -1.67 16.54 -5.96
CA THR A 344 -0.60 16.03 -6.83
C THR A 344 0.77 16.15 -6.16
N ASP A 345 1.05 17.28 -5.51
CA ASP A 345 2.27 17.49 -4.74
C ASP A 345 2.35 16.54 -3.53
N ALA A 346 1.23 16.34 -2.82
CA ALA A 346 1.17 15.40 -1.71
C ALA A 346 1.46 13.96 -2.15
N VAL A 347 0.88 13.52 -3.28
CA VAL A 347 1.16 12.20 -3.88
C VAL A 347 2.63 12.07 -4.26
N SER A 348 3.20 13.08 -4.91
CA SER A 348 4.63 13.08 -5.29
C SER A 348 5.55 12.97 -4.07
N ASN A 349 5.23 13.66 -2.98
CA ASN A 349 5.99 13.56 -1.74
C ASN A 349 5.85 12.19 -1.08
N MET A 350 4.64 11.61 -1.05
CA MET A 350 4.44 10.25 -0.54
C MET A 350 5.19 9.21 -1.37
N GLN A 351 5.26 9.40 -2.69
CA GLN A 351 6.01 8.50 -3.57
C GLN A 351 7.51 8.53 -3.28
N ARG A 352 8.10 9.73 -3.14
CA ARG A 352 9.51 9.88 -2.71
C ARG A 352 9.77 9.27 -1.34
N TYR A 353 8.84 9.45 -0.39
CA TYR A 353 8.95 8.84 0.93
C TYR A 353 8.90 7.31 0.86
N SER A 354 8.02 6.75 0.03
CA SER A 354 7.93 5.31 -0.23
C SER A 354 9.23 4.75 -0.82
N GLU A 355 9.83 5.44 -1.79
CA GLU A 355 11.12 5.08 -2.39
C GLU A 355 12.25 5.10 -1.35
N SER A 356 12.27 6.11 -0.47
CA SER A 356 13.24 6.21 0.63
C SER A 356 13.11 5.04 1.61
N LEU A 357 11.89 4.71 2.04
CA LEU A 357 11.64 3.57 2.92
C LEU A 357 12.03 2.24 2.25
N GLN A 358 11.80 2.10 0.95
CA GLN A 358 12.22 0.92 0.20
C GLN A 358 13.74 0.80 0.16
N ALA A 359 14.46 1.89 -0.06
CA ALA A 359 15.91 1.92 -0.02
C ALA A 359 16.47 1.54 1.36
N GLU A 360 15.89 2.08 2.43
CA GLU A 360 16.24 1.75 3.81
C GLU A 360 15.99 0.27 4.14
N ARG A 361 14.84 -0.28 3.71
CA ARG A 361 14.54 -1.71 3.83
C ARG A 361 15.59 -2.58 3.14
N HIS A 362 16.05 -2.19 1.96
CA HIS A 362 17.11 -2.91 1.24
C HIS A 362 18.45 -2.81 1.98
N ALA A 363 18.79 -1.66 2.55
CA ALA A 363 20.00 -1.51 3.36
C ALA A 363 19.97 -2.42 4.60
N LEU A 364 18.87 -2.44 5.34
CA LEU A 364 18.69 -3.30 6.52
C LEU A 364 18.76 -4.79 6.15
N LYS A 365 18.18 -5.21 5.02
CA LYS A 365 18.31 -6.59 4.54
C LYS A 365 19.76 -6.99 4.26
N ARG A 366 20.56 -6.09 3.68
CA ARG A 366 22.00 -6.36 3.45
C ARG A 366 22.75 -6.46 4.78
N GLN A 367 22.46 -5.59 5.74
CA GLN A 367 23.07 -5.66 7.08
C GLN A 367 22.71 -6.96 7.79
N LEU A 368 21.45 -7.42 7.71
CA LEU A 368 21.03 -8.70 8.28
C LEU A 368 21.80 -9.87 7.67
N ALA A 369 21.96 -9.90 6.34
CA ALA A 369 22.71 -10.95 5.65
C ALA A 369 24.19 -10.97 6.07
N ASP A 370 24.82 -9.80 6.21
CA ASP A 370 26.21 -9.67 6.69
C ASP A 370 26.34 -10.18 8.14
N CYS A 371 25.41 -9.81 9.02
CA CYS A 371 25.36 -10.33 10.39
C CYS A 371 25.17 -11.86 10.43
N GLN A 372 24.31 -12.41 9.57
CA GLN A 372 24.13 -13.87 9.47
C GLN A 372 25.41 -14.58 9.00
N SER A 373 26.13 -14.01 8.03
CA SER A 373 27.43 -14.54 7.60
C SER A 373 28.43 -14.58 8.76
N LYS A 374 28.57 -13.45 9.47
CA LYS A 374 29.46 -13.35 10.64
C LYS A 374 29.09 -14.32 11.75
N CYS A 375 27.81 -14.54 12.01
CA CYS A 375 27.35 -15.53 12.98
C CYS A 375 27.71 -16.96 12.54
N SER A 376 27.58 -17.29 11.25
CA SER A 376 27.99 -18.59 10.72
C SER A 376 29.49 -18.80 10.86
N GLU A 377 30.29 -17.80 10.47
CA GLU A 377 31.75 -17.84 10.61
C GLU A 377 32.18 -18.01 12.07
N ALA A 378 31.52 -17.32 13.00
CA ALA A 378 31.78 -17.46 14.43
C ALA A 378 31.39 -18.85 14.97
N ALA A 379 30.30 -19.44 14.46
CA ALA A 379 29.89 -20.80 14.81
C ALA A 379 30.91 -21.83 14.32
N ASP A 380 31.40 -21.69 13.09
CA ASP A 380 32.45 -22.56 12.52
C ASP A 380 33.75 -22.45 13.33
N GLN A 381 34.14 -21.22 13.71
CA GLN A 381 35.29 -21.00 14.59
C GLN A 381 35.11 -21.66 15.97
N ALA A 382 33.92 -21.57 16.57
CA ALA A 382 33.64 -22.21 17.85
C ALA A 382 33.73 -23.73 17.78
N VAL A 383 33.25 -24.34 16.69
CA VAL A 383 33.40 -25.78 16.43
C VAL A 383 34.87 -26.15 16.27
N HIS A 384 35.65 -25.38 15.51
CA HIS A 384 37.08 -25.60 15.35
C HIS A 384 37.82 -25.57 16.70
N PHE A 385 37.56 -24.58 17.56
CA PHE A 385 38.20 -24.51 18.87
C PHE A 385 37.76 -25.63 19.82
N ARG A 386 36.49 -26.07 19.76
CA ARG A 386 36.01 -27.24 20.51
C ARG A 386 36.77 -28.49 20.11
N ASN A 387 36.90 -28.76 18.81
CA ASN A 387 37.61 -29.92 18.29
C ASN A 387 39.10 -29.89 18.68
N LEU A 388 39.73 -28.72 18.63
CA LEU A 388 41.11 -28.54 19.06
C LEU A 388 41.29 -28.80 20.56
N SER A 389 40.35 -28.33 21.39
CA SER A 389 40.35 -28.58 22.83
C SER A 389 40.19 -30.07 23.15
N GLU A 390 39.28 -30.76 22.47
CA GLU A 390 39.06 -32.20 22.63
C GLU A 390 40.27 -33.03 22.22
N SER A 391 40.91 -32.68 21.09
CA SER A 391 42.16 -33.31 20.64
C SER A 391 43.27 -33.14 21.69
N ARG A 392 43.42 -31.95 22.27
CA ARG A 392 44.38 -31.72 23.36
C ARG A 392 44.03 -32.52 24.62
N ALA A 393 42.77 -32.58 25.01
CA ALA A 393 42.32 -33.38 26.17
C ALA A 393 42.59 -34.88 25.97
N ASN A 394 42.37 -35.40 24.76
CA ASN A 394 42.72 -36.77 24.40
C ASN A 394 44.23 -37.01 24.51
N ARG A 395 45.06 -36.08 24.04
CA ARG A 395 46.52 -36.18 24.15
C ARG A 395 47.01 -36.16 25.59
N VAL A 396 46.40 -35.34 26.46
CA VAL A 396 46.71 -35.33 27.89
C VAL A 396 46.39 -36.68 28.52
N ARG A 397 45.19 -37.24 28.27
CA ARG A 397 44.82 -38.59 28.74
C ARG A 397 45.80 -39.67 28.30
N GLU A 398 46.27 -39.61 27.06
CA GLU A 398 47.27 -40.55 26.54
C GLU A 398 48.60 -40.43 27.29
N LEU A 399 49.09 -39.20 27.50
CA LEU A 399 50.33 -38.95 28.25
C LEU A 399 50.20 -39.36 29.72
N GLU A 400 49.06 -39.13 30.36
CA GLU A 400 48.78 -39.60 31.73
C GLU A 400 48.83 -41.12 31.81
N SER A 401 48.23 -41.83 30.85
CA SER A 401 48.28 -43.29 30.78
C SER A 401 49.72 -43.81 30.60
N GLN A 402 50.52 -43.16 29.75
CA GLN A 402 51.94 -43.48 29.57
C GLN A 402 52.72 -43.27 30.87
N LEU A 403 52.47 -42.17 31.59
CA LEU A 403 53.11 -41.88 32.87
C LEU A 403 52.77 -42.93 33.92
N SER A 404 51.50 -43.35 34.03
CA SER A 404 51.10 -44.42 34.95
C SER A 404 51.78 -45.75 34.62
N SER A 405 51.91 -46.10 33.34
CA SER A 405 52.64 -47.30 32.90
C SER A 405 54.10 -47.25 33.34
N LEU A 406 54.78 -46.13 33.10
CA LEU A 406 56.18 -45.94 33.51
C LEU A 406 56.36 -45.98 35.03
N GLN A 407 55.40 -45.47 35.80
CA GLN A 407 55.43 -45.55 37.27
C GLN A 407 55.33 -47.01 37.75
N VAL A 408 54.49 -47.83 37.11
CA VAL A 408 54.39 -49.26 37.41
C VAL A 408 55.70 -49.97 37.06
N GLU A 409 56.28 -49.71 35.88
CA GLU A 409 57.59 -50.26 35.49
C GLU A 409 58.70 -49.88 36.48
N HIS A 410 58.74 -48.61 36.91
CA HIS A 410 59.72 -48.13 37.89
C HIS A 410 59.56 -48.81 39.25
N THR A 411 58.33 -48.99 39.74
CA THR A 411 58.10 -49.70 41.01
C THR A 411 58.52 -51.17 40.91
N GLN A 412 58.22 -51.83 39.80
CA GLN A 412 58.65 -53.20 39.56
C GLN A 412 60.17 -53.34 39.48
N LEU A 413 60.86 -52.45 38.76
CA LEU A 413 62.32 -52.41 38.71
C LEU A 413 62.92 -52.20 40.10
N ARG A 414 62.35 -51.30 40.90
CA ARG A 414 62.78 -51.05 42.28
C ARG A 414 62.63 -52.29 43.15
N THR A 415 61.50 -52.99 43.07
CA THR A 415 61.30 -54.26 43.80
C THR A 415 62.29 -55.33 43.37
N ASN A 416 62.52 -55.49 42.06
CA ASN A 416 63.50 -56.43 41.52
C ASN A 416 64.92 -56.13 42.02
N TYR A 417 65.30 -54.84 42.07
CA TYR A 417 66.58 -54.40 42.60
C TYR A 417 66.73 -54.78 44.08
N SER A 418 65.75 -54.48 44.93
CA SER A 418 65.80 -54.85 46.36
C SER A 418 65.86 -56.36 46.58
N GLN A 419 65.18 -57.16 45.75
CA GLN A 419 65.27 -58.61 45.80
C GLN A 419 66.69 -59.11 45.44
N LEU A 420 67.31 -58.52 44.42
CA LEU A 420 68.69 -58.83 44.05
C LEU A 420 69.68 -58.44 45.15
N GLU A 421 69.48 -57.30 45.80
CA GLU A 421 70.31 -56.84 46.92
C GLU A 421 70.22 -57.78 48.14
N HIS A 422 69.00 -58.25 48.47
CA HIS A 422 68.82 -59.27 49.52
C HIS A 422 69.50 -60.59 49.14
N ARG A 423 69.29 -61.08 47.92
CA ARG A 423 69.97 -62.30 47.44
C ARG A 423 71.49 -62.19 47.47
N LEU A 424 72.04 -61.02 47.14
CA LEU A 424 73.48 -60.78 47.21
C LEU A 424 73.96 -60.80 48.67
N THR A 425 73.22 -60.17 49.58
CA THR A 425 73.51 -60.18 51.01
C THR A 425 73.49 -61.59 51.59
N ASP A 426 72.48 -62.39 51.24
CA ASP A 426 72.37 -63.80 51.63
C ASP A 426 73.56 -64.61 51.09
N SER A 427 73.93 -64.40 49.82
CA SER A 427 75.09 -65.06 49.20
C SER A 427 76.39 -64.69 49.92
N LEU A 428 76.59 -63.42 50.28
CA LEU A 428 77.75 -62.98 51.05
C LEU A 428 77.76 -63.56 52.47
N GLY A 429 76.60 -63.65 53.13
CA GLY A 429 76.46 -64.30 54.43
C GLY A 429 76.78 -65.80 54.37
N GLN A 430 76.35 -66.48 53.30
CA GLN A 430 76.72 -67.87 53.03
C GLN A 430 78.23 -68.00 52.78
N GLU A 431 78.83 -67.12 51.98
CA GLU A 431 80.27 -67.09 51.73
C GLU A 431 81.07 -66.95 53.04
N GLN A 432 80.70 -66.00 53.91
CA GLN A 432 81.34 -65.84 55.22
C GLN A 432 81.20 -67.08 56.11
N THR A 433 80.05 -67.75 56.05
CA THR A 433 79.81 -68.98 56.78
C THR A 433 80.68 -70.12 56.26
N TRP A 434 80.82 -70.25 54.93
CA TRP A 434 81.73 -71.21 54.31
C TRP A 434 83.20 -70.91 54.62
N LYS A 435 83.58 -69.64 54.67
CA LYS A 435 84.91 -69.21 55.08
C LYS A 435 85.22 -69.61 56.52
N ARG A 436 84.31 -69.33 57.47
CA ARG A 436 84.46 -69.79 58.87
C ARG A 436 84.59 -71.31 58.97
N LYS A 437 83.75 -72.07 58.26
CA LYS A 437 83.85 -73.54 58.22
C LYS A 437 85.19 -74.02 57.64
N ALA A 438 85.72 -73.33 56.63
CA ALA A 438 87.02 -73.64 56.06
C ALA A 438 88.16 -73.34 57.06
N ASP A 439 88.10 -72.21 57.76
CA ASP A 439 89.06 -71.83 58.81
C ASP A 439 89.02 -72.85 59.98
N GLU A 440 87.82 -73.24 60.45
CA GLU A 440 87.63 -74.29 61.47
C GLU A 440 88.18 -75.66 61.00
N ALA A 441 87.93 -76.04 59.75
CA ALA A 441 88.48 -77.26 59.17
C ALA A 441 90.02 -77.20 59.08
N GLN A 442 90.59 -76.03 58.79
CA GLN A 442 92.04 -75.83 58.75
C GLN A 442 92.65 -75.90 60.16
N ASP A 443 92.02 -75.30 61.16
CA ASP A 443 92.47 -75.35 62.55
C ASP A 443 92.43 -76.79 63.09
N THR A 444 91.33 -77.50 62.86
CA THR A 444 91.20 -78.92 63.26
C THR A 444 92.24 -79.79 62.55
N MET A 445 92.47 -79.60 61.24
CA MET A 445 93.56 -80.27 60.53
C MET A 445 94.93 -79.92 61.13
N GLY A 446 95.16 -78.67 61.54
CA GLY A 446 96.38 -78.24 62.22
C GLY A 446 96.58 -78.88 63.60
N GLU A 447 95.50 -79.08 64.36
CA GLU A 447 95.51 -79.83 65.61
C GLU A 447 95.84 -81.32 65.39
N TYR A 448 95.20 -81.95 64.39
CA TYR A 448 95.53 -83.33 64.00
C TYR A 448 96.98 -83.47 63.57
N ALA A 449 97.51 -82.53 62.78
CA ALA A 449 98.92 -82.53 62.38
C ALA A 449 99.86 -82.43 63.59
N ARG A 450 99.60 -81.49 64.52
CA ARG A 450 100.36 -81.36 65.78
C ARG A 450 100.27 -82.62 66.64
N SER A 451 99.10 -83.24 66.73
CA SER A 451 98.90 -84.50 67.45
C SER A 451 99.69 -85.64 66.81
N MET A 452 99.65 -85.78 65.49
CA MET A 452 100.43 -86.76 64.74
C MET A 452 101.94 -86.57 64.92
N ASP A 453 102.43 -85.32 64.91
CA ASP A 453 103.84 -85.02 65.18
C ASP A 453 104.25 -85.34 66.63
N ASN A 454 103.35 -85.15 67.60
CA ASN A 454 103.58 -85.58 68.99
C ASN A 454 103.67 -87.10 69.09
N CYS A 455 102.72 -87.82 68.49
CA CYS A 455 102.76 -89.29 68.43
C CYS A 455 104.03 -89.79 67.74
N ARG A 456 104.43 -89.16 66.62
CA ARG A 456 105.68 -89.47 65.93
C ARG A 456 106.90 -89.26 66.83
N ARG A 457 106.99 -88.12 67.52
CA ARG A 457 108.10 -87.84 68.45
C ARG A 457 108.14 -88.82 69.61
N ALA A 458 106.99 -89.16 70.19
CA ALA A 458 106.87 -90.18 71.23
C ALA A 458 107.36 -91.55 70.72
N PHE A 459 106.95 -91.95 69.52
CA PHE A 459 107.42 -93.17 68.89
C PHE A 459 108.93 -93.16 68.61
N GLU A 460 109.48 -92.05 68.09
CA GLU A 460 110.92 -91.88 67.90
C GLU A 460 111.69 -91.96 69.23
N GLN A 461 111.12 -91.45 70.32
CA GLN A 461 111.69 -91.58 71.66
C GLN A 461 111.68 -93.03 72.14
N GLU A 462 110.57 -93.75 72.01
CA GLU A 462 110.50 -95.19 72.32
C GLU A 462 111.53 -96.00 71.53
N VAL A 463 111.77 -95.65 70.25
CA VAL A 463 112.80 -96.29 69.43
C VAL A 463 114.20 -96.03 70.01
N ARG A 464 114.51 -94.79 70.42
CA ARG A 464 115.80 -94.46 71.06
C ARG A 464 115.98 -95.18 72.39
N GLU A 465 114.94 -95.22 73.23
CA GLU A 465 114.95 -95.95 74.49
C GLU A 465 115.14 -97.46 74.27
N LYS A 466 114.51 -98.02 73.23
CA LYS A 466 114.73 -99.41 72.82
C LYS A 466 116.18 -99.64 72.35
N GLU A 467 116.79 -98.68 71.65
CA GLU A 467 118.19 -98.76 71.26
C GLU A 467 119.15 -98.68 72.45
N THR A 468 118.90 -97.79 73.42
CA THR A 468 119.70 -97.73 74.66
C THR A 468 119.55 -99.01 75.47
N LEU A 469 118.32 -99.52 75.65
CA LEU A 469 118.07 -100.80 76.31
C LEU A 469 118.74 -101.96 75.56
N LYS A 470 118.81 -101.90 74.23
CA LYS A 470 119.54 -102.88 73.42
C LYS A 470 121.05 -102.81 73.69
N MET A 471 121.62 -101.61 73.77
CA MET A 471 123.02 -101.41 74.15
C MET A 471 123.31 -101.89 75.58
N GLU A 472 122.45 -101.58 76.55
CA GLU A 472 122.55 -102.07 77.92
C GLU A 472 122.45 -103.59 77.98
N ARG A 473 121.51 -104.19 77.25
CA ARG A 473 121.42 -105.65 77.12
C ARG A 473 122.71 -106.23 76.54
N ASP A 474 123.28 -105.61 75.50
CA ASP A 474 124.52 -106.08 74.88
C ASP A 474 125.75 -105.87 75.79
N GLN A 475 125.74 -104.82 76.62
CA GLN A 475 126.72 -104.55 77.67
C GLN A 475 126.63 -105.63 78.77
N LEU A 476 125.44 -105.85 79.33
CA LEU A 476 125.16 -106.90 80.32
C LEU A 476 125.50 -108.29 79.77
N LYS A 477 125.28 -108.51 78.47
CA LYS A 477 125.69 -109.76 77.80
C LYS A 477 127.21 -109.90 77.78
N ARG A 478 127.96 -108.84 77.46
CA ARG A 478 129.44 -108.82 77.54
C ARG A 478 129.93 -109.03 78.97
N GLU A 479 129.33 -108.38 79.97
CA GLU A 479 129.68 -108.55 81.39
C GLU A 479 129.41 -109.97 81.87
N ARG A 480 128.26 -110.54 81.52
CA ARG A 480 127.95 -111.95 81.77
C ARG A 480 128.97 -112.87 81.12
N ASP A 481 129.35 -112.62 79.87
CA ASP A 481 130.33 -113.46 79.16
C ASP A 481 131.74 -113.31 79.79
N GLN A 482 132.14 -112.11 80.22
CA GLN A 482 133.37 -111.88 80.97
C GLN A 482 133.38 -112.58 82.33
N LEU A 483 132.27 -112.52 83.06
CA LEU A 483 132.09 -113.25 84.32
C LEU A 483 132.11 -114.76 84.09
N PHE A 484 131.49 -115.24 83.01
CA PHE A 484 131.53 -116.64 82.60
C PHE A 484 132.96 -117.08 82.27
N ASP A 485 133.73 -116.25 81.56
CA ASP A 485 135.15 -116.48 81.27
C ASP A 485 136.03 -116.40 82.52
N GLN A 486 135.71 -115.53 83.49
CA GLN A 486 136.38 -115.50 84.79
C GLN A 486 136.09 -116.76 85.59
N VAL A 487 134.84 -117.21 85.63
CA VAL A 487 134.44 -118.48 86.28
C VAL A 487 135.13 -119.65 85.60
N ASN A 488 135.22 -119.68 84.27
CA ASN A 488 135.97 -120.70 83.53
C ASN A 488 137.48 -120.62 83.79
N ARG A 489 138.06 -119.42 83.91
CA ARG A 489 139.48 -119.26 84.29
C ARG A 489 139.76 -119.72 85.71
N VAL A 490 138.87 -119.42 86.66
CA VAL A 490 138.94 -119.94 88.03
C VAL A 490 138.78 -121.46 88.01
N ARG A 491 137.85 -122.01 87.20
CA ARG A 491 137.69 -123.45 87.03
C ARG A 491 138.95 -124.10 86.46
N CYS A 492 139.54 -123.55 85.41
CA CYS A 492 140.80 -124.06 84.83
C CYS A 492 141.99 -123.89 85.78
N ALA A 493 142.05 -122.81 86.57
CA ALA A 493 143.08 -122.64 87.60
C ALA A 493 142.90 -123.66 88.73
N PHE A 494 141.66 -124.01 89.08
CA PHE A 494 141.35 -125.05 90.06
C PHE A 494 141.67 -126.46 89.52
N GLU A 495 141.43 -126.70 88.23
CA GLU A 495 141.77 -127.96 87.54
C GLU A 495 143.29 -128.13 87.40
N GLN A 496 144.05 -127.08 87.05
CA GLN A 496 145.52 -127.12 86.96
C GLN A 496 146.23 -127.26 88.32
N GLN A 497 145.60 -126.83 89.41
CA GLN A 497 146.15 -127.00 90.76
C GLN A 497 145.91 -128.41 91.33
N ASN A 498 144.96 -129.16 90.78
CA ASN A 498 144.70 -130.56 91.16
C ASN A 498 145.56 -131.58 90.41
N GLU A 499 146.18 -131.23 89.28
CA GLU A 499 147.06 -132.13 88.50
C GLU A 499 148.55 -132.07 88.92
N THR A 500 148.87 -131.34 90.00
CA THR A 500 150.20 -131.35 90.65
C THR A 500 150.20 -131.93 92.07
N MET A 501 149.10 -132.58 92.47
CA MET A 501 149.09 -133.69 93.44
C MET A 501 149.05 -135.01 92.68
#